data_AF-A0AAF0HXZ0-F1
#
_entry.id   AF-A0AAF0HXZ0-F1
#
_cell.length_a   1.000
_cell.length_b   1.000
_cell.length_c   1.000
_cell.angle_alpha   90.00
_cell.angle_beta   90.00
_cell.angle_gamma   90.00
#
_symmetry.space_group_name_H-M   'P 1'
#
loop_
_entity.id
_entity.type
_entity.pdbx_description
1 polymer ?
#
loop_
_entity_poly.entity_id
_entity_poly.type
_entity_poly.pdbx_seq_one_letter_code
_entity_poly.pdbx_strand_id
1 'polypeptide(L)'
;MPYYECSIRGAHFPAELIGKKGMCGFNTTRWLEADDPDDAEMKVVQMLRGERSFQWRGKPERMADARIFVETVREIKKLPKSQGGGATWYTE
;
A
#
# COMPACT_ATOMS: atom_id res chain seq x y z
N MET A 1 10.84 17.93 -9.02
CA MET A 1 9.80 16.95 -9.37
C MET A 1 8.58 17.25 -8.51
N PRO A 2 7.36 17.16 -9.05
CA PRO A 2 6.14 17.28 -8.25
C PRO A 2 6.03 16.19 -7.19
N TYR A 3 5.21 16.44 -6.18
CA TYR A 3 4.83 15.45 -5.18
C TYR A 3 3.47 14.85 -5.55
N TYR A 4 3.33 13.55 -5.32
CA TYR A 4 2.08 12.83 -5.54
C TYR A 4 1.57 12.18 -4.26
N GLU A 5 0.26 12.24 -4.07
CA GLU A 5 -0.48 11.46 -3.09
C GLU A 5 -1.10 10.25 -3.79
N CYS A 6 -0.78 9.05 -3.32
CA CYS A 6 -1.30 7.79 -3.82
C CYS A 6 -2.17 7.13 -2.76
N SER A 7 -3.46 6.94 -3.05
CA SER A 7 -4.35 6.14 -2.21
C SER A 7 -4.33 4.70 -2.71
N ILE A 8 -4.07 3.77 -1.80
CA ILE A 8 -3.85 2.36 -2.13
C ILE A 8 -4.80 1.48 -1.32
N ARG A 9 -5.36 0.48 -2.00
CA ARG A 9 -6.09 -0.63 -1.39
C ARG A 9 -5.37 -1.95 -1.64
N GLY A 10 -5.08 -2.69 -0.60
CA GLY A 10 -4.66 -4.08 -0.67
C GLY A 10 -5.84 -5.02 -0.44
N ALA A 11 -5.91 -6.11 -1.19
CA ALA A 11 -6.91 -7.16 -1.04
C ALA A 11 -6.26 -8.54 -0.93
N HIS A 12 -6.91 -9.45 -0.20
CA HIS A 12 -6.49 -10.84 -0.01
C HIS A 12 -5.09 -11.03 0.58
N PHE A 13 -4.70 -10.20 1.54
CA PHE A 13 -3.44 -10.35 2.27
C PHE A 13 -3.63 -11.27 3.50
N PRO A 14 -2.80 -12.32 3.67
CA PRO A 14 -2.80 -13.11 4.89
C PRO A 14 -2.29 -12.27 6.05
N ALA A 15 -3.15 -12.03 7.04
CA ALA A 15 -2.81 -11.27 8.24
C ALA A 15 -3.48 -11.85 9.49
N GLU A 16 -3.06 -11.36 10.65
CA GLU A 16 -3.70 -11.62 11.93
C GLU A 16 -4.20 -10.30 12.51
N LEU A 17 -5.53 -10.16 12.60
CA LEU A 17 -6.17 -8.97 13.14
C LEU A 17 -6.96 -9.35 14.40
N ILE A 18 -6.62 -8.72 15.53
CA ILE A 18 -7.25 -8.96 16.85
C ILE A 18 -7.27 -10.47 17.20
N GLY A 19 -6.13 -11.14 17.03
CA GLY A 19 -5.96 -12.56 17.33
C GLY A 19 -6.61 -13.53 16.33
N LYS A 20 -7.22 -13.04 15.25
CA LYS A 20 -7.83 -13.87 14.20
C LYS A 20 -6.96 -13.85 12.94
N LYS A 21 -6.47 -15.03 12.56
CA LYS A 21 -5.78 -15.24 11.29
C LYS A 21 -6.80 -15.38 10.17
N GLY A 22 -6.57 -14.69 9.06
CA GLY A 22 -7.48 -14.73 7.92
C GLY A 22 -6.88 -14.03 6.71
N MET A 23 -7.72 -13.87 5.67
CA MET A 23 -7.45 -12.90 4.62
C MET A 23 -7.99 -11.54 5.06
N CYS A 24 -7.22 -10.51 4.78
CA CYS A 24 -7.50 -9.16 5.16
C CYS A 24 -7.21 -8.23 3.99
N GLY A 25 -7.95 -7.14 3.94
CA GLY A 25 -7.60 -6.00 3.11
C GLY A 25 -6.91 -4.93 3.95
N PHE A 26 -6.34 -3.96 3.26
CA PHE A 26 -5.84 -2.74 3.90
C PHE A 26 -6.06 -1.52 3.03
N ASN A 27 -6.16 -0.36 3.66
CA ASN A 27 -6.06 0.93 3.00
C ASN A 27 -4.83 1.67 3.50
N THR A 28 -4.10 2.33 2.61
CA THR A 28 -2.98 3.17 2.98
C THR A 28 -2.80 4.33 2.01
N THR A 29 -2.10 5.37 2.45
CA THR A 29 -1.74 6.51 1.61
C THR A 29 -0.23 6.64 1.61
N ARG A 30 0.35 6.92 0.45
CA ARG A 30 1.79 7.19 0.30
C ARG A 30 1.97 8.51 -0.42
N TRP A 31 3.04 9.21 -0.03
CA TRP A 31 3.45 10.44 -0.67
C TRP A 31 4.88 10.29 -1.18
N LEU A 32 5.10 10.62 -2.45
CA LEU A 32 6.39 10.44 -3.09
C LEU A 32 6.62 11.48 -4.19
N GLU A 33 7.89 11.68 -4.53
CA GLU A 33 8.29 12.46 -5.70
C GLU A 33 8.27 11.58 -6.95
N ALA A 34 7.70 12.10 -8.03
CA ALA A 34 7.65 11.44 -9.32
C ALA A 34 7.63 12.47 -10.46
N ASP A 35 7.94 12.03 -11.67
CA ASP A 35 7.96 12.91 -12.84
C ASP A 35 6.55 13.19 -13.37
N ASP A 36 5.67 12.18 -13.32
CA ASP A 36 4.29 12.21 -13.76
C ASP A 36 3.42 11.20 -12.95
N PRO A 37 2.09 11.15 -13.15
CA PRO A 37 1.22 10.21 -12.44
C PRO A 37 1.54 8.72 -12.65
N ASP A 38 2.00 8.32 -13.84
CA ASP A 38 2.29 6.92 -14.17
C ASP A 38 3.58 6.47 -13.46
N ASP A 39 4.59 7.34 -13.40
CA ASP A 39 5.80 7.14 -12.61
C ASP A 39 5.48 7.05 -11.11
N ALA A 40 4.56 7.89 -10.61
CA ALA A 40 4.13 7.84 -9.21
C ALA A 40 3.46 6.49 -8.87
N GLU A 41 2.59 6.00 -9.74
CA GLU A 41 1.94 4.69 -9.57
C GLU A 41 2.97 3.55 -9.54
N MET A 42 3.91 3.54 -10.48
CA MET A 42 4.95 2.52 -10.54
C MET A 42 5.83 2.54 -9.27
N LYS A 43 6.30 3.73 -8.88
CA LYS A 43 7.17 3.91 -7.70
C LYS A 43 6.46 3.49 -6.42
N VAL A 44 5.18 3.82 -6.25
CA VAL A 44 4.45 3.44 -5.02
C VAL A 44 4.25 1.93 -4.90
N VAL A 45 3.97 1.25 -6.01
CA VAL A 45 3.88 -0.22 -6.01
C VAL A 45 5.22 -0.86 -5.66
N GLN A 46 6.32 -0.35 -6.23
CA GLN A 46 7.67 -0.83 -5.90
C GLN A 46 8.02 -0.61 -4.42
N MET A 47 7.66 0.56 -3.88
CA MET A 47 7.84 0.90 -2.46
C MET A 47 7.13 -0.13 -1.57
N LEU A 48 5.86 -0.42 -1.83
CA LEU A 48 5.07 -1.36 -1.03
C LEU A 48 5.61 -2.79 -1.08
N ARG A 49 6.16 -3.24 -2.21
CA ARG A 49 6.81 -4.56 -2.33
C ARG A 49 8.03 -4.71 -1.41
N GLY A 50 8.73 -3.61 -1.16
CA GLY A 50 9.90 -3.57 -0.26
C GLY A 50 9.54 -3.43 1.22
N GLU A 51 8.30 -3.06 1.55
CA GLU A 51 7.89 -2.79 2.92
C GLU A 51 7.63 -4.08 3.71
N ARG A 52 8.35 -4.24 4.83
CA ARG A 52 8.24 -5.40 5.73
C ARG A 52 6.82 -5.66 6.22
N SER A 53 6.00 -4.62 6.35
CA SER A 53 4.60 -4.72 6.81
C SER A 53 3.70 -5.48 5.84
N PHE A 54 4.08 -5.55 4.55
CA PHE A 54 3.33 -6.26 3.51
C PHE A 54 4.02 -7.55 3.05
N GLN A 55 5.15 -7.91 3.67
CA GLN A 55 5.85 -9.14 3.39
C GLN A 55 5.29 -10.30 4.22
N TRP A 56 4.91 -11.38 3.53
CA TRP A 56 4.49 -12.61 4.17
C TRP A 56 5.68 -13.54 4.40
N ARG A 57 5.89 -13.95 5.66
CA ARG A 57 6.96 -14.88 6.06
C ARG A 57 6.54 -16.35 6.06
N GLY A 58 5.24 -16.63 5.85
CA GLY A 58 4.72 -17.98 5.79
C GLY A 58 4.78 -18.56 4.39
N LYS A 59 3.91 -19.55 4.11
CA LYS A 59 3.90 -20.21 2.80
C LYS A 59 3.47 -19.26 1.66
N PRO A 60 4.23 -19.13 0.57
CA PRO A 60 3.96 -18.18 -0.52
C PRO A 60 2.60 -18.36 -1.21
N GLU A 61 2.06 -19.57 -1.27
CA GLU A 61 0.75 -19.83 -1.88
C GLU A 61 -0.40 -19.06 -1.21
N ARG A 62 -0.24 -18.66 0.06
CA ARG A 62 -1.22 -17.80 0.75
C ARG A 62 -1.24 -16.35 0.26
N MET A 63 -0.26 -15.95 -0.54
CA MET A 63 -0.17 -14.65 -1.18
C MET A 63 -0.56 -14.71 -2.67
N ALA A 64 -0.92 -15.89 -3.20
CA ALA A 64 -1.17 -16.06 -4.64
C ALA A 64 -2.25 -15.11 -5.19
N ASP A 65 -3.26 -14.82 -4.37
CA ASP A 65 -4.38 -13.94 -4.73
C ASP A 65 -4.22 -12.50 -4.19
N ALA A 66 -3.13 -12.19 -3.49
CA ALA A 66 -2.91 -10.87 -2.92
C ALA A 66 -2.73 -9.83 -4.03
N ARG A 67 -3.52 -8.76 -3.99
CA ARG A 67 -3.52 -7.68 -4.99
C ARG A 67 -3.42 -6.32 -4.36
N ILE A 68 -2.68 -5.44 -5.01
CA ILE A 68 -2.60 -4.01 -4.67
C ILE A 68 -3.27 -3.24 -5.80
N PHE A 69 -4.14 -2.30 -5.42
CA PHE A 69 -4.81 -1.37 -6.31
C PHE A 69 -4.40 0.04 -5.92
N VAL A 70 -3.85 0.80 -6.87
CA VAL A 70 -3.65 2.24 -6.70
C VAL A 70 -4.94 2.91 -7.16
N GLU A 71 -5.75 3.35 -6.19
CA GLU A 71 -7.11 3.85 -6.43
C GLU A 71 -7.09 5.30 -6.93
N THR A 72 -6.15 6.11 -6.44
CA THR A 72 -5.99 7.50 -6.88
C THR A 72 -4.53 7.91 -6.87
N VAL A 73 -4.12 8.65 -7.91
CA VAL A 73 -2.85 9.37 -7.97
C VAL A 73 -3.14 10.85 -8.16
N ARG A 74 -2.67 11.71 -7.26
CA ARG A 74 -2.95 13.15 -7.31
C ARG A 74 -1.68 13.96 -7.06
N GLU A 75 -1.37 14.88 -7.97
CA GLU A 75 -0.33 15.87 -7.71
C GLU A 75 -0.75 16.78 -6.55
N ILE A 76 0.17 17.00 -5.61
CA ILE A 76 -0.03 17.84 -4.44
C ILE A 76 1.03 18.93 -4.37
N LYS A 77 0.61 20.12 -3.95
CA LYS A 77 1.51 21.28 -3.83
C LYS A 77 2.43 21.20 -2.62
N LYS A 78 2.04 20.45 -1.60
CA LYS A 78 2.74 20.36 -0.32
C LYS A 78 2.47 19.03 0.36
N LEU A 79 3.54 18.40 0.82
CA LEU A 79 3.48 17.18 1.62
C LEU A 79 2.75 17.42 2.96
N PRO A 80 2.03 16.41 3.46
CA PRO A 80 1.44 16.49 4.79
C PRO A 80 2.52 16.57 5.88
N LYS A 81 2.17 17.16 7.03
CA LYS A 81 3.10 17.28 8.18
C LYS A 81 3.56 15.93 8.73
N SER A 82 2.75 14.88 8.54
CA SER A 82 3.09 13.50 8.85
C SER A 82 2.77 12.64 7.64
N GLN A 83 3.78 11.92 7.16
CA GLN A 83 3.70 11.06 5.98
C GLN A 83 3.67 9.57 6.36
N GLY A 84 3.23 9.26 7.60
CA GLY A 84 3.44 7.95 8.23
C GLY A 84 3.18 6.74 7.31
N GLY A 85 3.92 5.65 7.51
CA GLY A 85 3.84 4.44 6.68
C GLY A 85 2.77 3.42 7.10
N GLY A 86 1.83 3.82 7.96
CA GLY A 86 0.81 2.91 8.49
C GLY A 86 -0.20 2.45 7.44
N ALA A 87 -0.87 1.34 7.71
CA ALA A 87 -2.02 0.88 6.93
C ALA A 87 -3.17 0.55 7.89
N THR A 88 -4.38 0.87 7.45
CA THR A 88 -5.61 0.51 8.16
C THR A 88 -6.06 -0.84 7.65
N TRP A 89 -5.93 -1.87 8.48
CA TRP A 89 -6.28 -3.26 8.14
C TRP A 89 -7.73 -3.56 8.51
N TYR A 90 -8.38 -4.40 7.71
CA TYR A 90 -9.74 -4.87 7.93
C TYR A 90 -9.90 -6.33 7.51
N THR A 91 -10.83 -7.04 8.15
CA THR A 91 -11.21 -8.41 7.76
C THR A 91 -12.01 -8.38 6.47
N GLU A 92 -11.72 -9.29 5.55
CA GLU A 92 -12.55 -9.56 4.36
C GLU A 92 -13.68 -10.56 4.65
#